data_AF-A0A565BET2-F1
#
_entry.id   AF-A0A565BET2-F1
#
_cell.length_a   1.000
_cell.length_b   1.000
_cell.length_c   1.000
_cell.angle_alpha   90.00
_cell.angle_beta   90.00
_cell.angle_gamma   90.00
#
_symmetry.space_group_name_H-M   'P 1'
#
loop_
_entity.id
_entity.type
_entity.pdbx_description
1 polymer ?
#
loop_
_entity_poly.entity_id
_entity_poly.type
_entity_poly.pdbx_seq_one_letter_code
_entity_poly.pdbx_strand_id
1 'polypeptide(L)'
;MESEVAATFQATTTTGEAETPATATVLKKRGRNRKSNGESQSPFSQLQSNTEKKKTNQKPIVDDKYSQWKTLVPILYDSLANHNLVWPSLSCRWGPQFEQAASKNQQRLYLSEQTNGSVPNTLVIASCEAVKRQGNEEACSLFAKKYKSIIHPGEVNRIRELPQNSKIVATHTDSPDVLIWDTETQPDRPPVFGAPNSRPDLILTGHQDTAEFALAMCPTEPLVLSGGKDKSVVLWSIQDHITTAGTDSKSPGSSIKQTGEVSNQTGGCSVGPRGVYHGHENTVEDVAFCPSNAQVFCSVGDDSCLILWDARTGMDPAMKVEKAHDADLHCVDWNPHDNNLILTGSADNTVRVFDRRSMTSNGVGSPIYKFEGHKAAVLCVQWSPDKSSVFGSSAEDGLLNIWDYDRVGKKSERGSKTPAGLFFQHAGHRDKVVDFHWNELEPWTIVSVSDNCESSRGGGTLQIWQMSDLIYRPEDEVLTELEKFKSHVLLCASKP
;
A
#
# COMPACT_ATOMS: atom_id res chain seq x y z
N MET A 1 21.71 52.63 23.31
CA MET A 1 21.28 53.77 22.47
C MET A 1 20.04 53.35 21.69
N GLU A 2 18.93 52.97 22.32
CA GLU A 2 18.15 53.66 23.38
C GLU A 2 17.51 54.98 22.91
N SER A 3 16.18 54.98 22.84
CA SER A 3 15.34 56.08 23.31
C SER A 3 13.86 55.66 23.39
N GLU A 4 13.33 55.52 24.60
CA GLU A 4 11.91 55.78 24.94
C GLU A 4 11.73 57.32 25.07
N VAL A 5 10.54 57.93 25.11
CA VAL A 5 9.13 57.49 25.33
C VAL A 5 8.23 58.24 24.31
N ALA A 6 6.88 58.32 24.28
CA ALA A 6 5.75 57.92 25.15
C ALA A 6 4.44 57.87 24.33
N ALA A 7 3.32 57.46 24.96
CA ALA A 7 1.96 57.59 24.43
C ALA A 7 1.24 58.84 24.96
N THR A 8 0.11 59.24 24.35
CA THR A 8 -0.84 60.20 24.93
C THR A 8 -2.27 59.87 24.52
N PHE A 9 -3.16 59.73 25.51
CA PHE A 9 -4.62 59.62 25.30
C PHE A 9 -5.26 61.02 25.35
N GLN A 10 -6.36 61.20 24.63
CA GLN A 10 -7.41 62.16 25.00
C GLN A 10 -8.79 61.48 24.90
N ALA A 11 -9.73 61.94 25.72
CA ALA A 11 -11.06 61.38 25.85
C ALA A 11 -12.12 62.49 25.87
N THR A 12 -13.34 62.18 25.43
CA THR A 12 -14.51 63.07 25.53
C THR A 12 -15.72 62.29 26.03
N THR A 13 -16.42 62.83 27.03
CA THR A 13 -17.45 62.16 27.83
C THR A 13 -18.82 62.84 27.73
N THR A 14 -19.90 62.06 27.55
CA THR A 14 -21.34 62.40 27.75
C THR A 14 -22.18 61.11 27.70
N THR A 15 -23.35 60.96 28.34
CA THR A 15 -23.78 61.12 29.76
C THR A 15 -25.21 60.53 29.90
N GLY A 16 -25.58 60.06 31.10
CA GLY A 16 -26.89 59.42 31.40
C GLY A 16 -26.72 57.92 31.69
N GLU A 17 -26.91 57.38 32.91
CA GLU A 17 -28.07 57.44 33.85
C GLU A 17 -29.32 56.74 33.28
N ALA A 18 -30.13 55.91 33.97
CA ALA A 18 -30.01 55.12 35.21
C ALA A 18 -31.16 54.04 35.18
N GLU A 19 -31.47 53.13 36.11
CA GLU A 19 -31.06 52.81 37.50
C GLU A 19 -30.99 51.26 37.71
N THR A 20 -30.93 50.79 38.97
CA THR A 20 -31.20 49.40 39.44
C THR A 20 -31.94 49.50 40.81
N PRO A 21 -32.27 48.44 41.59
CA PRO A 21 -32.24 46.98 41.37
C PRO A 21 -33.55 46.26 41.81
N ALA A 22 -33.61 44.92 41.71
CA ALA A 22 -34.45 44.08 42.59
C ALA A 22 -33.96 42.60 42.61
N THR A 23 -34.25 41.85 43.69
CA THR A 23 -33.68 40.52 43.95
C THR A 23 -34.70 39.37 44.01
N ALA A 24 -34.24 38.18 43.58
CA ALA A 24 -34.63 36.84 44.04
C ALA A 24 -36.06 36.31 43.78
N THR A 25 -36.13 35.09 43.23
CA THR A 25 -36.68 33.91 43.94
C THR A 25 -36.36 32.60 43.20
N VAL A 26 -36.27 31.49 43.96
CA VAL A 26 -36.11 30.13 43.39
C VAL A 26 -37.45 29.42 43.35
N LEU A 27 -37.88 28.94 42.18
CA LEU A 27 -39.08 28.12 42.02
C LEU A 27 -38.84 26.92 41.10
N LYS A 28 -38.94 25.71 41.64
CA LYS A 28 -38.99 24.45 40.86
C LYS A 28 -40.42 24.22 40.33
N LYS A 29 -40.59 24.05 39.03
CA LYS A 29 -41.73 23.30 38.45
C LYS A 29 -41.34 22.59 37.15
N ARG A 30 -42.09 21.54 36.80
CA ARG A 30 -41.71 20.52 35.81
C ARG A 30 -42.17 20.87 34.38
N GLY A 31 -41.22 20.79 33.44
CA GLY A 31 -41.37 19.95 32.25
C GLY A 31 -42.10 20.48 31.01
N ARG A 32 -41.34 20.67 29.93
CA ARG A 32 -41.62 20.05 28.62
C ARG A 32 -40.37 20.06 27.73
N ASN A 33 -40.18 19.02 26.92
CA ASN A 33 -39.06 18.91 25.99
C ASN A 33 -39.21 19.89 24.81
N ARG A 34 -38.16 20.63 24.51
CA ARG A 34 -37.76 20.98 23.15
C ARG A 34 -36.25 20.77 23.05
N LYS A 35 -35.80 19.85 22.19
CA LYS A 35 -34.40 19.79 21.75
C LYS A 35 -34.19 20.95 20.76
N SER A 36 -33.23 21.82 21.03
CA SER A 36 -32.49 22.51 19.98
C SER A 36 -31.40 21.57 19.47
N ASN A 37 -31.05 21.66 18.19
CA ASN A 37 -30.01 20.80 17.62
C ASN A 37 -28.63 21.22 18.17
N GLY A 38 -27.88 20.25 18.67
CA GLY A 38 -26.44 20.38 18.87
C GLY A 38 -25.71 19.86 17.63
N GLU A 39 -24.56 20.45 17.33
CA GLU A 39 -23.71 20.05 16.21
C GLU A 39 -23.15 18.64 16.43
N SER A 40 -23.13 17.83 15.36
CA SER A 40 -22.66 16.45 15.42
C SER A 40 -21.13 16.39 15.43
N GLN A 41 -20.55 16.24 16.62
CA GLN A 41 -19.16 15.82 16.75
C GLN A 41 -18.95 14.44 16.10
N SER A 42 -17.80 14.23 15.46
CA SER A 42 -17.51 13.01 14.70
C SER A 42 -17.34 11.78 15.61
N PRO A 43 -17.58 10.55 15.12
CA PRO A 43 -17.50 9.31 15.93
C PRO A 43 -16.13 9.04 16.57
N PHE A 44 -15.06 9.64 16.03
CA PHE A 44 -13.67 9.39 16.39
C PHE A 44 -13.35 9.67 17.88
N SER A 45 -13.93 10.72 18.46
CA SER A 45 -13.56 11.22 19.79
C SER A 45 -13.97 10.28 20.95
N GLN A 46 -15.07 9.53 20.80
CA GLN A 46 -15.54 8.62 21.84
C GLN A 46 -14.86 7.23 21.78
N LEU A 47 -14.31 6.86 20.62
CA LEU A 47 -13.56 5.60 20.44
C LEU A 47 -12.16 5.65 21.08
N GLN A 48 -11.49 6.81 21.07
CA GLN A 48 -10.13 6.99 21.59
C GLN A 48 -10.01 6.63 23.08
N SER A 49 -10.83 7.24 23.95
CA SER A 49 -10.74 7.06 25.42
C SER A 49 -10.99 5.62 25.93
N ASN A 50 -11.62 4.75 25.13
CA ASN A 50 -11.82 3.33 25.44
C ASN A 50 -10.82 2.39 24.74
N THR A 51 -10.17 2.84 23.65
CA THR A 51 -9.10 2.06 23.00
C THR A 51 -7.81 2.13 23.79
N GLU A 52 -7.39 3.29 24.29
CA GLU A 52 -6.17 3.47 25.10
C GLU A 52 -6.04 2.42 26.22
N LYS A 53 -7.08 2.25 27.04
CA LYS A 53 -7.09 1.32 28.19
C LYS A 53 -7.13 -0.16 27.81
N LYS A 54 -7.48 -0.50 26.56
CA LYS A 54 -7.28 -1.86 26.01
C LYS A 54 -5.87 -2.03 25.45
N LYS A 55 -5.39 -1.03 24.71
CA LYS A 55 -4.08 -1.03 24.02
C LYS A 55 -2.90 -1.17 24.98
N THR A 56 -2.94 -0.54 26.17
CA THR A 56 -1.88 -0.69 27.19
C THR A 56 -1.64 -2.14 27.62
N ASN A 57 -2.68 -2.99 27.61
CA ASN A 57 -2.56 -4.41 27.94
C ASN A 57 -2.22 -5.30 26.73
N GLN A 58 -2.41 -4.82 25.50
CA GLN A 58 -2.06 -5.56 24.28
C GLN A 58 -0.56 -5.49 23.97
N LYS A 59 0.08 -4.35 24.24
CA LYS A 59 1.51 -4.13 23.94
C LYS A 59 2.46 -5.23 24.46
N PRO A 60 2.45 -5.64 25.76
CA PRO A 60 3.32 -6.72 26.23
C PRO A 60 3.05 -8.05 25.51
N ILE A 61 1.79 -8.33 25.14
CA ILE A 61 1.42 -9.55 24.41
C ILE A 61 2.01 -9.55 22.98
N VAL A 62 2.14 -8.37 22.36
CA VAL A 62 2.81 -8.21 21.05
C VAL A 62 4.32 -8.41 21.18
N ASP A 63 4.96 -7.76 22.16
CA ASP A 63 6.40 -7.90 22.39
C ASP A 63 6.81 -9.33 22.79
N ASP A 64 5.97 -10.04 23.57
CA ASP A 64 6.13 -11.47 23.89
C ASP A 64 6.02 -12.36 22.64
N LYS A 65 4.99 -12.16 21.81
CA LYS A 65 4.81 -12.89 20.54
C LYS A 65 5.99 -12.66 19.60
N TYR A 66 6.41 -11.42 19.42
CA TYR A 66 7.57 -11.07 18.58
C TYR A 66 8.84 -11.76 19.10
N SER A 67 9.02 -11.81 20.42
CA SER A 67 10.16 -12.48 21.05
C SER A 67 10.14 -14.00 20.83
N GLN A 68 8.96 -14.63 20.82
CA GLN A 68 8.78 -16.05 20.47
C GLN A 68 8.99 -16.31 18.98
N TRP A 69 8.43 -15.49 18.08
CA TRP A 69 8.69 -15.58 16.64
C TRP A 69 10.20 -15.48 16.33
N LYS A 70 10.90 -14.57 17.02
CA LYS A 70 12.33 -14.33 16.81
C LYS A 70 13.23 -15.53 17.15
N THR A 71 12.82 -16.46 18.02
CA THR A 71 13.59 -17.70 18.25
C THR A 71 13.37 -18.75 17.15
N LEU A 72 12.26 -18.67 16.42
CA LEU A 72 11.91 -19.55 15.30
C LEU A 72 12.46 -19.06 13.95
N VAL A 73 12.92 -17.80 13.86
CA VAL A 73 13.47 -17.20 12.63
C VAL A 73 14.47 -18.12 11.89
N PRO A 74 15.48 -18.73 12.54
CA PRO A 74 16.47 -19.61 11.88
C PRO A 74 15.91 -20.96 11.37
N ILE A 75 14.61 -21.21 11.51
CA ILE A 75 13.90 -22.42 11.08
C ILE A 75 12.80 -22.06 10.06
N LEU A 76 12.29 -20.82 10.10
CA LEU A 76 11.16 -20.37 9.28
C LEU A 76 11.55 -19.55 8.05
N TYR A 77 12.78 -19.02 8.00
CA TYR A 77 13.25 -18.15 6.93
C TYR A 77 14.69 -18.50 6.54
N ASP A 78 14.96 -18.65 5.25
CA ASP A 78 16.33 -18.80 4.73
C ASP A 78 17.04 -17.43 4.67
N SER A 79 16.26 -16.35 4.49
CA SER A 79 16.72 -14.97 4.55
C SER A 79 15.68 -14.08 5.25
N LEU A 80 16.16 -13.19 6.13
CA LEU A 80 15.36 -12.17 6.80
C LEU A 80 16.22 -10.93 7.12
N ALA A 81 15.78 -9.77 6.63
CA ALA A 81 16.26 -8.46 7.00
C ALA A 81 15.13 -7.66 7.66
N ASN A 82 15.42 -6.98 8.78
CA ASN A 82 14.50 -6.06 9.44
C ASN A 82 15.16 -4.68 9.57
N HIS A 83 14.57 -3.67 8.94
CA HIS A 83 14.94 -2.28 9.03
C HIS A 83 13.87 -1.51 9.83
N ASN A 84 14.26 -0.84 10.92
CA ASN A 84 13.35 0.05 11.64
C ASN A 84 13.31 1.39 10.89
N LEU A 85 12.12 1.88 10.55
CA LEU A 85 11.95 3.12 9.79
C LEU A 85 11.82 4.32 10.74
N VAL A 86 12.38 5.46 10.35
CA VAL A 86 12.22 6.74 11.06
C VAL A 86 10.77 7.23 10.91
N TRP A 87 10.27 7.18 9.67
CA TRP A 87 8.94 7.61 9.23
C TRP A 87 8.14 6.41 8.72
N PRO A 88 6.80 6.37 8.84
CA PRO A 88 5.99 5.32 8.24
C PRO A 88 6.11 5.28 6.71
N SER A 89 5.96 4.07 6.15
CA SER A 89 5.93 3.79 4.71
C SER A 89 4.62 3.09 4.41
N LEU A 90 3.69 3.76 3.73
CA LEU A 90 2.41 3.15 3.33
C LEU A 90 2.48 2.35 2.03
N SER A 91 3.59 2.39 1.29
CA SER A 91 3.79 1.49 0.16
C SER A 91 5.24 1.02 0.04
N CYS A 92 5.44 -0.20 -0.47
CA CYS A 92 6.74 -0.75 -0.80
C CYS A 92 6.66 -1.55 -2.11
N ARG A 93 7.55 -1.28 -3.06
CA ARG A 93 7.60 -1.99 -4.35
C ARG A 93 9.02 -2.42 -4.69
N TRP A 94 9.17 -3.64 -5.19
CA TRP A 94 10.39 -4.02 -5.90
C TRP A 94 10.48 -3.24 -7.21
N GLY A 95 11.70 -2.93 -7.62
CA GLY A 95 12.01 -2.32 -8.92
C GLY A 95 13.02 -3.15 -9.70
N PRO A 96 13.60 -2.60 -10.78
CA PRO A 96 14.55 -3.31 -11.62
C PRO A 96 15.80 -3.78 -10.87
N GLN A 97 16.38 -4.89 -11.33
CA GLN A 97 17.80 -5.15 -11.14
C GLN A 97 18.62 -4.18 -12.00
N PHE A 98 19.66 -3.58 -11.42
CA PHE A 98 20.54 -2.63 -12.12
C PHE A 98 22.03 -2.97 -12.01
N GLU A 99 22.43 -3.90 -11.13
CA GLU A 99 23.76 -4.51 -11.14
C GLU A 99 23.66 -6.04 -10.98
N GLN A 100 24.41 -6.75 -11.81
CA GLN A 100 24.58 -8.21 -11.76
C GLN A 100 26.07 -8.53 -11.84
N ALA A 101 26.71 -8.64 -10.67
CA ALA A 101 28.07 -9.12 -10.52
C ALA A 101 28.06 -10.54 -9.94
N ALA A 102 29.08 -11.35 -10.25
CA ALA A 102 29.14 -12.77 -9.86
C ALA A 102 29.10 -13.05 -8.34
N SER A 103 29.17 -12.01 -7.50
CA SER A 103 29.02 -12.07 -6.04
C SER A 103 27.98 -11.09 -5.46
N LYS A 104 27.26 -10.35 -6.30
CA LYS A 104 26.22 -9.37 -5.89
C LYS A 104 25.13 -9.20 -6.97
N ASN A 105 23.89 -9.50 -6.61
CA ASN A 105 22.72 -8.90 -7.25
C ASN A 105 22.36 -7.60 -6.50
N GLN A 106 22.16 -6.50 -7.22
CA GLN A 106 21.55 -5.28 -6.67
C GLN A 106 20.22 -4.98 -7.36
N GLN A 107 19.15 -4.98 -6.58
CA GLN A 107 17.79 -4.70 -7.03
C GLN A 107 17.26 -3.42 -6.39
N ARG A 108 16.46 -2.67 -7.13
CA ARG A 108 15.83 -1.44 -6.64
C ARG A 108 14.67 -1.77 -5.71
N LEU A 109 14.47 -0.92 -4.71
CA LEU A 109 13.31 -0.93 -3.84
C LEU A 109 12.78 0.51 -3.71
N TYR A 110 11.49 0.68 -3.95
CA TYR A 110 10.75 1.93 -3.77
C TYR A 110 9.99 1.89 -2.44
N LEU A 111 10.02 2.98 -1.68
CA LEU A 111 9.36 3.13 -0.38
C LEU A 111 8.78 4.55 -0.26
N SER A 112 7.79 4.73 0.62
CA SER A 112 7.37 6.07 1.05
C SER A 112 7.94 6.44 2.43
N GLU A 113 8.15 7.74 2.65
CA GLU A 113 8.36 8.33 3.97
C GLU A 113 7.27 9.37 4.20
N GLN A 114 6.26 9.02 4.98
CA GLN A 114 5.21 9.93 5.45
C GLN A 114 5.65 10.64 6.73
N THR A 115 5.42 11.95 6.81
CA THR A 115 6.05 12.83 7.80
C THR A 115 5.00 13.70 8.48
N ASN A 116 5.26 14.10 9.73
CA ASN A 116 4.40 15.04 10.45
C ASN A 116 4.63 16.51 10.04
N GLY A 117 5.11 16.77 8.82
CA GLY A 117 5.46 18.10 8.31
C GLY A 117 6.71 18.75 8.89
N SER A 118 7.42 18.11 9.83
CA SER A 118 8.70 18.63 10.37
C SER A 118 9.87 18.55 9.38
N VAL A 119 9.77 17.66 8.40
CA VAL A 119 10.52 17.60 7.14
C VAL A 119 9.49 17.23 6.05
N PRO A 120 9.75 17.45 4.75
CA PRO A 120 8.78 17.08 3.72
C PRO A 120 8.76 15.56 3.47
N ASN A 121 7.61 15.04 3.02
CA ASN A 121 7.44 13.66 2.58
C ASN A 121 8.41 13.31 1.44
N THR A 122 8.84 12.05 1.34
CA THR A 122 9.64 11.60 0.18
C THR A 122 9.20 10.27 -0.40
N LEU A 123 9.32 10.17 -1.73
CA LEU A 123 9.50 8.90 -2.42
C LEU A 123 10.98 8.53 -2.28
N VAL A 124 11.23 7.38 -1.65
CA VAL A 124 12.56 6.86 -1.37
C VAL A 124 12.94 5.78 -2.37
N ILE A 125 14.19 5.82 -2.83
CA ILE A 125 14.79 4.75 -3.61
C ILE A 125 15.98 4.17 -2.84
N ALA A 126 15.92 2.85 -2.64
CA ALA A 126 16.93 2.06 -1.97
C ALA A 126 17.48 0.96 -2.88
N SER A 127 18.72 0.54 -2.61
CA SER A 127 19.32 -0.67 -3.19
C SER A 127 19.17 -1.80 -2.18
N CYS A 128 18.58 -2.91 -2.61
CA CYS A 128 18.64 -4.17 -1.89
C CYS A 128 19.87 -4.93 -2.40
N GLU A 129 20.86 -5.16 -1.53
CA GLU A 129 22.04 -5.95 -1.86
C GLU A 129 21.88 -7.39 -1.37
N ALA A 130 21.96 -8.36 -2.29
CA ALA A 130 22.02 -9.78 -1.96
C ALA A 130 23.47 -10.20 -1.66
N VAL A 131 23.85 -10.22 -0.39
CA VAL A 131 25.21 -10.58 0.03
C VAL A 131 25.28 -12.06 0.39
N LYS A 132 25.81 -12.88 -0.54
CA LYS A 132 26.19 -14.27 -0.25
C LYS A 132 27.36 -14.32 0.73
N ARG A 133 27.24 -15.10 1.81
CA ARG A 133 28.32 -15.24 2.80
C ARG A 133 29.48 -16.06 2.23
N GLN A 134 30.71 -15.57 2.36
CA GLN A 134 31.90 -16.35 1.97
C GLN A 134 31.92 -17.70 2.70
N GLY A 135 31.93 -18.80 1.93
CA GLY A 135 31.93 -20.17 2.45
C GLY A 135 30.56 -20.86 2.50
N ASN A 136 29.46 -20.20 2.14
CA ASN A 136 28.18 -20.88 1.86
C ASN A 136 27.44 -20.17 0.70
N GLU A 137 27.16 -20.90 -0.38
CA GLU A 137 26.53 -20.35 -1.60
C GLU A 137 25.04 -20.06 -1.44
N GLU A 138 24.40 -20.64 -0.41
CA GLU A 138 22.97 -20.55 -0.09
C GLU A 138 22.66 -19.40 0.88
N ALA A 139 23.58 -19.10 1.82
CA ALA A 139 23.34 -18.14 2.90
C ALA A 139 23.44 -16.67 2.42
N CYS A 140 22.34 -16.15 1.87
CA CYS A 140 22.19 -14.75 1.49
C CYS A 140 21.73 -13.90 2.68
N SER A 141 22.42 -12.80 2.97
CA SER A 141 21.88 -11.70 3.78
C SER A 141 21.48 -10.55 2.88
N LEU A 142 20.17 -10.29 2.80
CA LEU A 142 19.60 -9.12 2.13
C LEU A 142 19.76 -7.87 3.01
N PHE A 143 19.97 -6.70 2.40
CA PHE A 143 20.00 -5.42 3.13
C PHE A 143 19.54 -4.27 2.23
N ALA A 144 18.52 -3.51 2.67
CA ALA A 144 18.06 -2.30 2.00
C ALA A 144 18.86 -1.07 2.44
N LYS A 145 19.47 -0.36 1.47
CA LYS A 145 20.21 0.88 1.68
C LYS A 145 19.60 2.01 0.85
N LYS A 146 19.01 3.01 1.53
CA LYS A 146 18.57 4.27 0.90
C LYS A 146 19.74 4.94 0.18
N TYR A 147 19.56 5.31 -1.08
CA TYR A 147 20.56 6.03 -1.88
C TYR A 147 20.02 7.28 -2.59
N LYS A 148 18.70 7.47 -2.65
CA LYS A 148 18.07 8.64 -3.28
C LYS A 148 16.71 8.96 -2.64
N SER A 149 16.41 10.23 -2.43
CA SER A 149 15.09 10.75 -2.05
C SER A 149 14.59 11.75 -3.08
N ILE A 150 13.31 11.65 -3.43
CA ILE A 150 12.56 12.60 -4.25
C ILE A 150 11.55 13.27 -3.31
N ILE A 151 11.66 14.59 -3.12
CA ILE A 151 10.79 15.34 -2.20
C ILE A 151 9.39 15.43 -2.81
N HIS A 152 8.40 14.85 -2.14
CA HIS A 152 7.07 14.66 -2.70
C HIS A 152 6.12 15.81 -2.31
N PRO A 153 5.32 16.34 -3.24
CA PRO A 153 4.12 17.09 -2.88
C PRO A 153 3.06 16.11 -2.33
N GLY A 154 2.54 16.37 -1.13
CA GLY A 154 1.59 15.47 -0.48
C GLY A 154 2.23 14.21 0.12
N GLU A 155 1.42 13.36 0.75
CA GLU A 155 1.80 12.05 1.27
C GLU A 155 1.91 11.01 0.14
N VAL A 156 2.72 9.95 0.30
CA VAL A 156 2.89 8.91 -0.73
C VAL A 156 2.25 7.61 -0.25
N ASN A 157 1.01 7.41 -0.69
CA ASN A 157 0.10 6.41 -0.16
C ASN A 157 0.14 5.08 -0.94
N ARG A 158 0.37 5.16 -2.26
CA ARG A 158 0.58 4.01 -3.14
C ARG A 158 1.69 4.33 -4.14
N ILE A 159 2.53 3.33 -4.41
CA ILE A 159 3.56 3.36 -5.47
C ILE A 159 3.26 2.23 -6.44
N ARG A 160 3.41 2.48 -7.75
CA ARG A 160 3.41 1.46 -8.80
C ARG A 160 4.45 1.79 -9.88
N GLU A 161 5.33 0.84 -10.14
CA GLU A 161 6.29 0.84 -11.24
C GLU A 161 5.63 0.51 -12.59
N LEU A 162 6.20 1.01 -13.68
CA LEU A 162 5.75 0.72 -15.04
C LEU A 162 6.54 -0.48 -15.63
N PRO A 163 5.94 -1.66 -15.86
CA PRO A 163 6.69 -2.86 -16.26
C PRO A 163 7.46 -2.72 -17.58
N GLN A 164 6.99 -1.88 -18.51
CA GLN A 164 7.63 -1.68 -19.83
C GLN A 164 8.75 -0.63 -19.82
N ASN A 165 8.86 0.19 -18.77
CA ASN A 165 9.98 1.13 -18.59
C ASN A 165 10.29 1.31 -17.11
N SER A 166 11.29 0.56 -16.66
CA SER A 166 11.70 0.41 -15.26
C SER A 166 12.17 1.68 -14.54
N LYS A 167 12.32 2.79 -15.27
CA LYS A 167 12.56 4.12 -14.70
C LYS A 167 11.29 4.77 -14.17
N ILE A 168 10.14 4.48 -14.76
CA ILE A 168 8.89 5.21 -14.51
C ILE A 168 8.15 4.61 -13.33
N VAL A 169 7.74 5.46 -12.39
CA VAL A 169 6.82 5.11 -11.31
C VAL A 169 5.66 6.10 -11.24
N ALA A 170 4.48 5.61 -10.91
CA ALA A 170 3.30 6.38 -10.54
C ALA A 170 3.12 6.39 -9.01
N THR A 171 2.56 7.47 -8.49
CA THR A 171 2.32 7.68 -7.05
C THR A 171 0.97 8.33 -6.78
N HIS A 172 0.23 7.78 -5.81
CA HIS A 172 -0.98 8.37 -5.23
C HIS A 172 -0.68 9.21 -3.97
N THR A 173 -1.57 10.16 -3.70
CA THR A 173 -1.40 11.20 -2.67
C THR A 173 -2.72 11.62 -2.03
N ASP A 174 -2.67 12.55 -1.08
CA ASP A 174 -3.78 13.34 -0.53
C ASP A 174 -4.35 14.39 -1.52
N SER A 175 -4.26 14.15 -2.83
CA SER A 175 -4.69 15.01 -3.94
C SER A 175 -5.61 14.25 -4.91
N PRO A 176 -6.46 14.93 -5.71
CA PRO A 176 -7.06 14.33 -6.91
C PRO A 176 -6.05 14.04 -8.04
N ASP A 177 -4.86 14.66 -8.01
CA ASP A 177 -3.84 14.48 -9.05
C ASP A 177 -2.95 13.25 -8.79
N VAL A 178 -2.79 12.39 -9.80
CA VAL A 178 -1.87 11.23 -9.77
C VAL A 178 -0.56 11.63 -10.45
N LEU A 179 0.58 11.34 -9.81
CA LEU A 179 1.88 11.88 -10.25
C LEU A 179 2.78 10.79 -10.85
N ILE A 180 3.48 11.14 -11.93
CA ILE A 180 4.42 10.28 -12.65
C ILE A 180 5.84 10.84 -12.53
N TRP A 181 6.80 9.95 -12.29
CA TRP A 181 8.20 10.29 -12.05
C TRP A 181 9.13 9.41 -12.92
N ASP A 182 10.11 10.00 -13.61
CA ASP A 182 11.28 9.25 -14.08
C ASP A 182 12.32 9.24 -12.95
N THR A 183 12.53 8.06 -12.39
CA THR A 183 13.38 7.85 -11.22
C THR A 183 14.88 8.03 -11.50
N GLU A 184 15.29 8.19 -12.75
CA GLU A 184 16.66 8.56 -13.13
C GLU A 184 16.82 10.08 -13.27
N THR A 185 15.89 10.76 -13.96
CA THR A 185 15.97 12.23 -14.22
C THR A 185 15.91 13.07 -12.96
N GLN A 186 15.08 12.66 -11.99
CA GLN A 186 14.88 13.39 -10.73
C GLN A 186 16.21 13.47 -9.95
N PRO A 187 16.60 14.63 -9.40
CA PRO A 187 17.80 14.73 -8.56
C PRO A 187 17.59 14.07 -7.20
N ASP A 188 18.65 13.56 -6.57
CA ASP A 188 18.61 13.25 -5.15
C ASP A 188 18.47 14.55 -4.33
N ARG A 189 17.51 14.56 -3.39
CA ARG A 189 17.23 15.69 -2.51
C ARG A 189 16.99 15.18 -1.08
N PRO A 190 17.87 15.48 -0.11
CA PRO A 190 17.62 15.13 1.28
C PRO A 190 16.43 15.94 1.84
N PRO A 191 15.48 15.32 2.56
CA PRO A 191 14.34 16.02 3.14
C PRO A 191 14.79 16.86 4.35
N VAL A 192 15.06 18.13 4.09
CA VAL A 192 15.30 19.16 5.12
C VAL A 192 14.10 20.09 5.21
N PHE A 193 13.85 20.65 6.40
CA PHE A 193 12.74 21.58 6.62
C PHE A 193 12.78 22.77 5.65
N GLY A 194 11.66 23.07 4.98
CA GLY A 194 11.54 24.15 4.00
C GLY A 194 12.17 23.86 2.63
N ALA A 195 12.67 22.65 2.36
CA ALA A 195 13.12 22.27 1.02
C ALA A 195 11.94 22.23 0.03
N PRO A 196 12.11 22.74 -1.21
CA PRO A 196 11.04 22.74 -2.19
C PRO A 196 10.81 21.34 -2.79
N ASN A 197 9.54 21.04 -3.04
CA ASN A 197 9.10 19.80 -3.67
C ASN A 197 9.82 19.55 -5.01
N SER A 198 10.03 18.28 -5.35
CA SER A 198 10.37 17.89 -6.71
C SER A 198 9.18 18.13 -7.64
N ARG A 199 9.47 18.44 -8.91
CA ARG A 199 8.43 18.62 -9.94
C ARG A 199 8.20 17.26 -10.59
N PRO A 200 6.98 16.70 -10.59
CA PRO A 200 6.68 15.46 -11.31
C PRO A 200 6.89 15.66 -12.81
N ASP A 201 7.31 14.60 -13.50
CA ASP A 201 7.60 14.60 -14.93
C ASP A 201 6.29 14.67 -15.75
N LEU A 202 5.21 14.08 -15.24
CA LEU A 202 3.85 14.22 -15.74
C LEU A 202 2.83 14.20 -14.58
N ILE A 203 1.78 15.03 -14.68
CA ILE A 203 0.62 15.08 -13.77
C ILE A 203 -0.58 14.49 -14.51
N LEU A 204 -1.28 13.53 -13.90
CA LEU A 204 -2.51 12.96 -14.43
C LEU A 204 -3.71 13.57 -13.69
N THR A 205 -4.55 14.30 -14.43
CA THR A 205 -5.71 14.99 -13.87
C THR A 205 -6.99 14.25 -14.24
N GLY A 206 -8.02 14.31 -13.40
CA GLY A 206 -9.33 13.72 -13.72
C GLY A 206 -10.27 13.61 -12.52
N HIS A 207 -9.73 13.22 -11.36
CA HIS A 207 -10.53 13.09 -10.14
C HIS A 207 -11.07 14.44 -9.64
N GLN A 208 -12.19 14.38 -8.93
CA GLN A 208 -12.91 15.51 -8.35
C GLN A 208 -12.76 15.60 -6.82
N ASP A 209 -12.20 14.55 -6.20
CA ASP A 209 -11.85 14.43 -4.78
C ASP A 209 -10.54 13.61 -4.67
N THR A 210 -9.98 13.49 -3.47
CA THR A 210 -8.73 12.77 -3.17
C THR A 210 -8.72 11.32 -3.70
N ALA A 211 -7.62 10.97 -4.37
CA ALA A 211 -7.35 9.64 -4.92
C ALA A 211 -6.24 8.97 -4.09
N GLU A 212 -6.61 8.40 -2.93
CA GLU A 212 -5.63 8.08 -1.90
C GLU A 212 -4.87 6.76 -2.12
N PHE A 213 -5.53 5.66 -2.49
CA PHE A 213 -4.87 4.34 -2.50
C PHE A 213 -4.96 3.58 -3.83
N ALA A 214 -6.12 3.57 -4.47
CA ALA A 214 -6.38 2.74 -5.64
C ALA A 214 -5.53 3.12 -6.87
N LEU A 215 -4.41 2.43 -7.11
CA LEU A 215 -3.50 2.70 -8.23
C LEU A 215 -3.00 1.40 -8.88
N ALA A 216 -3.08 1.31 -10.20
CA ALA A 216 -2.45 0.26 -11.00
C ALA A 216 -1.79 0.80 -12.27
N MET A 217 -0.71 0.13 -12.68
CA MET A 217 -0.04 0.31 -13.96
C MET A 217 -0.31 -0.92 -14.81
N CYS A 218 -0.65 -0.74 -16.08
CA CYS A 218 -0.97 -1.88 -16.94
C CYS A 218 0.30 -2.68 -17.29
N PRO A 219 0.28 -4.03 -17.22
CA PRO A 219 1.47 -4.85 -17.52
C PRO A 219 1.78 -4.96 -19.03
N THR A 220 0.83 -4.65 -19.92
CA THR A 220 0.99 -4.83 -21.39
C THR A 220 1.06 -3.53 -22.19
N GLU A 221 0.40 -2.46 -21.75
CA GLU A 221 0.40 -1.13 -22.39
C GLU A 221 0.77 -0.03 -21.38
N PRO A 222 1.29 1.14 -21.81
CA PRO A 222 1.53 2.27 -20.91
C PRO A 222 0.23 3.02 -20.56
N LEU A 223 -0.62 2.33 -19.79
CA LEU A 223 -1.86 2.85 -19.21
C LEU A 223 -1.75 2.90 -17.69
N VAL A 224 -2.40 3.90 -17.10
CA VAL A 224 -2.48 4.12 -15.65
C VAL A 224 -3.95 4.08 -15.26
N LEU A 225 -4.27 3.45 -14.14
CA LEU A 225 -5.62 3.28 -13.62
C LEU A 225 -5.66 3.73 -12.15
N SER A 226 -6.66 4.53 -11.80
CA SER A 226 -6.85 5.09 -10.47
C SER A 226 -8.29 4.91 -9.98
N GLY A 227 -8.49 4.90 -8.66
CA GLY A 227 -9.77 5.13 -8.00
C GLY A 227 -9.66 6.23 -6.93
N GLY A 228 -10.79 6.85 -6.57
CA GLY A 228 -10.82 7.90 -5.56
C GLY A 228 -12.14 8.05 -4.80
N LYS A 229 -12.19 9.01 -3.87
CA LYS A 229 -13.38 9.32 -3.06
C LYS A 229 -14.54 9.92 -3.87
N ASP A 230 -14.25 10.41 -5.07
CA ASP A 230 -15.26 10.82 -6.06
C ASP A 230 -16.05 9.65 -6.68
N LYS A 231 -15.74 8.41 -6.26
CA LYS A 231 -16.46 7.17 -6.64
C LYS A 231 -16.26 6.77 -8.10
N SER A 232 -15.31 7.41 -8.77
CA SER A 232 -14.92 7.11 -10.14
C SER A 232 -13.69 6.23 -10.19
N VAL A 233 -13.59 5.45 -11.27
CA VAL A 233 -12.34 4.84 -11.71
C VAL A 233 -11.86 5.63 -12.92
N VAL A 234 -10.59 6.02 -12.98
CA VAL A 234 -10.04 6.87 -14.04
C VAL A 234 -8.89 6.16 -14.74
N LEU A 235 -8.93 6.18 -16.08
CA LEU A 235 -7.93 5.59 -16.96
C LEU A 235 -7.21 6.70 -17.73
N TRP A 236 -5.87 6.66 -17.77
CA TRP A 236 -5.03 7.49 -18.64
C TRP A 236 -4.14 6.64 -19.54
N SER A 237 -3.61 7.26 -20.60
CA SER A 237 -2.45 6.73 -21.32
C SER A 237 -1.28 7.70 -21.17
N ILE A 238 -0.10 7.16 -20.85
CA ILE A 238 1.15 7.92 -20.74
C ILE A 238 2.10 7.62 -21.91
N GLN A 239 1.57 7.04 -22.99
CA GLN A 239 2.34 6.62 -24.16
C GLN A 239 3.17 7.76 -24.77
N ASP A 240 2.58 8.94 -24.92
CA ASP A 240 3.22 10.11 -25.54
C ASP A 240 4.34 10.71 -24.68
N HIS A 241 4.24 10.58 -23.36
CA HIS A 241 5.29 10.99 -22.43
C HIS A 241 6.52 10.07 -22.55
N ILE A 242 6.28 8.75 -22.61
CA ILE A 242 7.34 7.74 -22.74
C ILE A 242 8.05 7.83 -24.11
N THR A 243 7.31 8.02 -25.20
CA THR A 243 7.93 8.19 -26.54
C THR A 243 8.75 9.47 -26.61
N THR A 244 8.25 10.57 -26.04
CA THR A 244 8.99 11.85 -25.98
C THR A 244 10.28 11.70 -25.18
N ALA A 245 10.19 11.19 -23.95
CA ALA A 245 11.36 10.96 -23.07
C ALA A 245 12.41 10.01 -23.68
N GLY A 246 11.99 9.08 -24.56
CA GLY A 246 12.91 8.20 -25.30
C GLY A 246 13.71 8.88 -26.42
N THR A 247 13.36 10.10 -26.84
CA THR A 247 13.95 10.75 -28.03
C THR A 247 15.10 11.73 -27.78
N ASP A 248 15.53 11.91 -26.52
CA ASP A 248 16.64 12.81 -26.14
C ASP A 248 18.05 12.30 -26.51
N SER A 249 18.18 11.68 -27.69
CA SER A 249 19.48 11.48 -28.35
C SER A 249 19.39 11.56 -29.89
N LYS A 250 19.58 12.80 -30.39
CA LYS A 250 19.78 13.20 -31.81
C LYS A 250 18.53 13.30 -32.71
N SER A 251 17.89 14.46 -32.74
CA SER A 251 17.68 15.24 -33.98
C SER A 251 17.11 16.64 -33.70
N PRO A 252 17.71 17.74 -34.22
CA PRO A 252 17.13 19.07 -34.10
C PRO A 252 16.14 19.37 -35.23
N GLY A 253 14.86 19.50 -34.91
CA GLY A 253 13.91 20.25 -35.74
C GLY A 253 12.58 19.58 -36.09
N SER A 254 11.56 19.81 -35.24
CA SER A 254 10.19 20.05 -35.72
C SER A 254 9.42 20.87 -34.69
N SER A 255 9.18 22.16 -34.99
CA SER A 255 8.51 23.09 -34.07
C SER A 255 7.00 23.14 -34.35
N ILE A 256 6.23 22.25 -33.71
CA ILE A 256 4.76 22.34 -33.74
C ILE A 256 4.32 23.54 -32.89
N LYS A 257 3.58 24.47 -33.51
CA LYS A 257 3.06 25.68 -32.84
C LYS A 257 1.82 25.34 -32.01
N GLN A 258 1.93 25.35 -30.69
CA GLN A 258 0.77 25.55 -29.83
C GLN A 258 0.34 27.02 -29.88
N THR A 259 -0.92 27.28 -30.25
CA THR A 259 -1.50 28.63 -30.26
C THR A 259 -2.15 28.94 -28.91
N GLY A 260 -1.31 29.42 -27.99
CA GLY A 260 -1.61 30.31 -26.87
C GLY A 260 -2.94 30.18 -26.11
N GLU A 261 -2.82 29.78 -24.84
CA GLU A 261 -3.37 30.58 -23.74
C GLU A 261 -2.30 30.69 -22.64
N VAL A 262 -2.23 31.81 -21.90
CA VAL A 262 -1.14 32.12 -20.96
C VAL A 262 -1.66 32.11 -19.52
N SER A 263 -1.54 30.97 -18.86
CA SER A 263 -1.77 30.83 -17.41
C SER A 263 -0.45 30.92 -16.64
N ASN A 264 -0.23 32.03 -15.94
CA ASN A 264 0.91 32.19 -15.03
C ASN A 264 0.65 31.42 -13.72
N GLN A 265 1.06 30.15 -13.62
CA GLN A 265 1.42 29.50 -12.36
C GLN A 265 2.21 28.19 -12.58
N THR A 266 2.90 27.74 -11.53
CA THR A 266 3.81 26.58 -11.53
C THR A 266 3.08 25.26 -11.81
N GLY A 267 3.32 24.62 -12.95
CA GLY A 267 2.76 23.32 -13.31
C GLY A 267 3.75 22.37 -13.99
N GLY A 268 3.49 21.06 -13.93
CA GLY A 268 4.17 20.02 -14.72
C GLY A 268 3.71 20.02 -16.19
N CYS A 269 4.09 19.00 -16.95
CA CYS A 269 3.24 18.56 -18.05
C CYS A 269 1.97 17.91 -17.44
N SER A 270 0.82 18.02 -18.09
CA SER A 270 -0.42 17.40 -17.59
C SER A 270 -1.20 16.66 -18.69
N VAL A 271 -1.79 15.53 -18.32
CA VAL A 271 -2.62 14.69 -19.21
C VAL A 271 -3.96 14.43 -18.53
N GLY A 272 -5.05 14.74 -19.24
CA GLY A 272 -6.42 14.46 -18.81
C GLY A 272 -6.85 13.01 -19.10
N PRO A 273 -8.02 12.58 -18.62
CA PRO A 273 -8.42 11.18 -18.62
C PRO A 273 -8.76 10.67 -20.03
N ARG A 274 -8.37 9.42 -20.31
CA ARG A 274 -8.82 8.63 -21.47
C ARG A 274 -10.24 8.07 -21.24
N GLY A 275 -10.59 7.80 -19.99
CA GLY A 275 -11.93 7.35 -19.59
C GLY A 275 -12.17 7.62 -18.10
N VAL A 276 -13.42 7.91 -17.74
CA VAL A 276 -13.89 8.10 -16.36
C VAL A 276 -15.11 7.22 -16.16
N TYR A 277 -14.95 6.17 -15.38
CA TYR A 277 -15.86 5.05 -15.22
C TYR A 277 -16.67 5.23 -13.94
N HIS A 278 -17.99 5.03 -14.03
CA HIS A 278 -18.93 5.35 -12.96
C HIS A 278 -19.77 4.11 -12.63
N GLY A 279 -19.96 3.80 -11.35
CA GLY A 279 -20.72 2.60 -10.94
C GLY A 279 -20.49 2.13 -9.50
N HIS A 280 -19.42 2.61 -8.84
CA HIS A 280 -19.32 2.55 -7.39
C HIS A 280 -20.21 3.60 -6.73
N GLU A 281 -20.72 3.27 -5.55
CA GLU A 281 -21.61 4.14 -4.76
C GLU A 281 -20.90 4.79 -3.55
N ASN A 282 -19.63 4.46 -3.33
CA ASN A 282 -18.76 5.04 -2.31
C ASN A 282 -17.28 5.04 -2.77
N THR A 283 -16.31 5.31 -1.90
CA THR A 283 -14.86 5.34 -2.22
C THR A 283 -14.42 4.12 -3.03
N VAL A 284 -13.57 4.32 -4.03
CA VAL A 284 -12.83 3.22 -4.69
C VAL A 284 -11.48 3.05 -3.98
N GLU A 285 -11.30 1.90 -3.36
CA GLU A 285 -10.16 1.59 -2.49
C GLU A 285 -8.98 0.96 -3.23
N ASP A 286 -9.26 0.09 -4.21
CA ASP A 286 -8.22 -0.54 -5.04
C ASP A 286 -8.70 -0.91 -6.45
N VAL A 287 -7.73 -1.04 -7.38
CA VAL A 287 -7.95 -1.31 -8.81
C VAL A 287 -6.87 -2.24 -9.38
N ALA A 288 -7.24 -3.12 -10.31
CA ALA A 288 -6.28 -4.01 -10.98
C ALA A 288 -6.61 -4.22 -12.47
N PHE A 289 -5.58 -4.22 -13.32
CA PHE A 289 -5.72 -4.56 -14.75
C PHE A 289 -5.84 -6.08 -14.96
N CYS A 290 -6.55 -6.48 -16.02
CA CYS A 290 -6.49 -7.85 -16.52
C CYS A 290 -5.11 -8.11 -17.16
N PRO A 291 -4.31 -9.09 -16.68
CA PRO A 291 -2.93 -9.28 -17.11
C PRO A 291 -2.75 -9.48 -18.63
N SER A 292 -3.73 -10.09 -19.29
CA SER A 292 -3.72 -10.35 -20.75
C SER A 292 -4.38 -9.27 -21.62
N ASN A 293 -5.02 -8.24 -21.06
CA ASN A 293 -5.78 -7.27 -21.85
C ASN A 293 -5.89 -5.90 -21.16
N ALA A 294 -5.10 -4.95 -21.64
CA ALA A 294 -5.05 -3.56 -21.16
C ALA A 294 -6.38 -2.81 -21.15
N GLN A 295 -7.38 -3.23 -21.94
CA GLN A 295 -8.69 -2.57 -21.99
C GLN A 295 -9.70 -3.18 -20.99
N VAL A 296 -9.32 -4.19 -20.20
CA VAL A 296 -10.17 -4.83 -19.18
C VAL A 296 -9.50 -4.70 -17.81
N PHE A 297 -10.27 -4.32 -16.80
CA PHE A 297 -9.79 -4.10 -15.43
C PHE A 297 -10.92 -4.28 -14.41
N CYS A 298 -10.58 -4.30 -13.13
CA CYS A 298 -11.52 -4.38 -12.01
C CYS A 298 -11.24 -3.32 -10.95
N SER A 299 -12.23 -3.08 -10.09
CA SER A 299 -12.18 -2.16 -8.97
C SER A 299 -13.00 -2.65 -7.79
N VAL A 300 -12.64 -2.21 -6.58
CA VAL A 300 -13.32 -2.51 -5.32
C VAL A 300 -13.41 -1.28 -4.42
N GLY A 301 -14.29 -1.30 -3.42
CA GLY A 301 -14.41 -0.15 -2.50
C GLY A 301 -15.40 -0.31 -1.35
N ASP A 302 -15.67 0.84 -0.70
CA ASP A 302 -16.53 0.99 0.49
C ASP A 302 -18.03 0.71 0.23
N ASP A 303 -18.44 0.48 -1.02
CA ASP A 303 -19.79 0.02 -1.35
C ASP A 303 -19.94 -1.52 -1.32
N SER A 304 -18.90 -2.21 -0.80
CA SER A 304 -18.82 -3.68 -0.73
C SER A 304 -18.94 -4.39 -2.09
N CYS A 305 -18.70 -3.69 -3.21
CA CYS A 305 -18.83 -4.23 -4.56
C CYS A 305 -17.47 -4.58 -5.18
N LEU A 306 -17.47 -5.62 -6.02
CA LEU A 306 -16.41 -5.88 -7.00
C LEU A 306 -16.97 -5.58 -8.39
N ILE A 307 -16.35 -4.66 -9.13
CA ILE A 307 -16.80 -4.26 -10.47
C ILE A 307 -15.75 -4.67 -11.50
N LEU A 308 -16.20 -5.23 -12.62
CA LEU A 308 -15.39 -5.45 -13.83
C LEU A 308 -15.79 -4.45 -14.91
N TRP A 309 -14.79 -3.96 -15.63
CA TRP A 309 -14.92 -2.95 -16.67
C TRP A 309 -14.30 -3.43 -17.97
N ASP A 310 -14.82 -2.95 -19.09
CA ASP A 310 -14.21 -3.10 -20.41
C ASP A 310 -14.29 -1.76 -21.14
N ALA A 311 -13.13 -1.13 -21.34
CA ALA A 311 -13.01 0.19 -21.97
C ALA A 311 -13.53 0.23 -23.42
N ARG A 312 -13.81 -0.93 -24.02
CA ARG A 312 -14.35 -1.07 -25.38
C ARG A 312 -15.88 -1.10 -25.41
N THR A 313 -16.54 -1.38 -24.28
CA THR A 313 -18.02 -1.43 -24.21
C THR A 313 -18.65 -0.13 -23.72
N GLY A 314 -17.93 0.70 -22.97
CA GLY A 314 -18.45 1.98 -22.47
C GLY A 314 -17.65 2.50 -21.28
N MET A 315 -18.29 3.36 -20.48
CA MET A 315 -17.80 3.85 -19.18
C MET A 315 -18.63 3.28 -17.99
N ASP A 316 -19.67 2.53 -18.29
CA ASP A 316 -20.53 1.83 -17.34
C ASP A 316 -19.96 0.45 -16.95
N PRO A 317 -20.41 -0.15 -15.83
CA PRO A 317 -19.97 -1.49 -15.41
C PRO A 317 -20.26 -2.56 -16.46
N ALA A 318 -19.22 -3.29 -16.89
CA ALA A 318 -19.41 -4.49 -17.71
C ALA A 318 -19.98 -5.65 -16.87
N MET A 319 -19.70 -5.66 -15.56
CA MET A 319 -20.29 -6.57 -14.57
C MET A 319 -20.10 -5.98 -13.16
N LYS A 320 -21.17 -5.92 -12.33
CA LYS A 320 -21.11 -5.53 -10.90
C LYS A 320 -21.50 -6.71 -10.03
N VAL A 321 -20.60 -7.13 -9.13
CA VAL A 321 -20.87 -8.10 -8.06
C VAL A 321 -21.15 -7.29 -6.80
N GLU A 322 -22.43 -7.07 -6.52
CA GLU A 322 -22.88 -6.45 -5.26
C GLU A 322 -22.60 -7.38 -4.08
N LYS A 323 -22.19 -6.81 -2.94
CA LYS A 323 -21.92 -7.56 -1.69
C LYS A 323 -20.93 -8.71 -1.89
N ALA A 324 -19.82 -8.41 -2.56
CA ALA A 324 -18.70 -9.33 -2.71
C ALA A 324 -18.16 -9.78 -1.34
N HIS A 325 -18.14 -8.85 -0.37
CA HIS A 325 -17.89 -9.11 1.06
C HIS A 325 -19.06 -8.61 1.93
N ASP A 326 -19.00 -8.97 3.22
CA ASP A 326 -19.99 -8.54 4.24
C ASP A 326 -19.62 -7.18 4.89
N ALA A 327 -18.54 -6.54 4.40
CA ALA A 327 -18.09 -5.20 4.72
C ALA A 327 -17.19 -4.68 3.57
N ASP A 328 -16.73 -3.42 3.69
CA ASP A 328 -15.87 -2.67 2.78
C ASP A 328 -14.70 -3.51 2.21
N LEU A 329 -14.38 -3.37 0.92
CA LEU A 329 -13.26 -4.05 0.26
C LEU A 329 -12.09 -3.08 0.07
N HIS A 330 -10.95 -3.34 0.70
CA HIS A 330 -9.78 -2.46 0.66
C HIS A 330 -8.75 -2.81 -0.43
N CYS A 331 -8.81 -4.03 -1.00
CA CYS A 331 -7.78 -4.49 -1.93
C CYS A 331 -8.27 -5.55 -2.94
N VAL A 332 -7.71 -5.51 -4.15
CA VAL A 332 -8.02 -6.45 -5.25
C VAL A 332 -6.78 -6.80 -6.06
N ASP A 333 -6.65 -8.06 -6.48
CA ASP A 333 -5.61 -8.48 -7.41
C ASP A 333 -6.09 -9.53 -8.41
N TRP A 334 -5.54 -9.49 -9.63
CA TRP A 334 -5.92 -10.33 -10.77
C TRP A 334 -4.83 -11.35 -11.05
N ASN A 335 -5.16 -12.64 -11.03
CA ASN A 335 -4.18 -13.71 -11.12
C ASN A 335 -3.38 -13.65 -12.45
N PRO A 336 -2.03 -13.52 -12.41
CA PRO A 336 -1.20 -13.38 -13.61
C PRO A 336 -1.13 -14.65 -14.47
N HIS A 337 -1.52 -15.80 -13.93
CA HIS A 337 -1.47 -17.10 -14.60
C HIS A 337 -2.85 -17.58 -15.10
N ASP A 338 -3.94 -17.31 -14.38
CA ASP A 338 -5.32 -17.56 -14.83
C ASP A 338 -6.16 -16.27 -14.81
N ASN A 339 -6.34 -15.69 -16.01
CA ASN A 339 -7.16 -14.50 -16.26
C ASN A 339 -8.64 -14.60 -15.81
N ASN A 340 -9.11 -15.77 -15.35
CA ASN A 340 -10.45 -15.94 -14.80
C ASN A 340 -10.53 -15.67 -13.29
N LEU A 341 -9.41 -15.73 -12.55
CA LEU A 341 -9.37 -15.64 -11.10
C LEU A 341 -9.04 -14.23 -10.60
N ILE A 342 -9.89 -13.71 -9.72
CA ILE A 342 -9.73 -12.42 -9.05
C ILE A 342 -9.80 -12.64 -7.53
N LEU A 343 -8.93 -11.95 -6.80
CA LEU A 343 -8.71 -12.05 -5.36
C LEU A 343 -9.10 -10.73 -4.70
N THR A 344 -9.84 -10.76 -3.59
CA THR A 344 -10.27 -9.55 -2.84
C THR A 344 -10.07 -9.69 -1.34
N GLY A 345 -9.66 -8.60 -0.67
CA GLY A 345 -9.57 -8.50 0.79
C GLY A 345 -10.48 -7.39 1.33
N SER A 346 -10.92 -7.53 2.59
CA SER A 346 -11.98 -6.71 3.19
C SER A 346 -11.82 -6.46 4.69
N ALA A 347 -12.51 -5.42 5.17
CA ALA A 347 -12.83 -5.17 6.57
C ALA A 347 -13.58 -6.34 7.26
N ASP A 348 -14.17 -7.28 6.50
CA ASP A 348 -14.79 -8.50 7.05
C ASP A 348 -13.77 -9.54 7.58
N ASN A 349 -12.48 -9.21 7.55
CA ASN A 349 -11.33 -10.01 7.98
C ASN A 349 -11.05 -11.24 7.09
N THR A 350 -11.68 -11.33 5.92
CA THR A 350 -11.57 -12.50 5.03
C THR A 350 -11.02 -12.14 3.66
N VAL A 351 -10.49 -13.14 2.98
CA VAL A 351 -10.04 -13.04 1.59
C VAL A 351 -10.93 -13.94 0.74
N ARG A 352 -11.40 -13.45 -0.41
CA ARG A 352 -12.28 -14.20 -1.31
C ARG A 352 -11.64 -14.33 -2.68
N VAL A 353 -11.82 -15.48 -3.32
CA VAL A 353 -11.45 -15.72 -4.72
C VAL A 353 -12.72 -15.90 -5.54
N PHE A 354 -12.81 -15.20 -6.66
CA PHE A 354 -13.94 -15.25 -7.59
C PHE A 354 -13.50 -15.75 -8.97
N ASP A 355 -14.36 -16.52 -9.63
CA ASP A 355 -14.24 -16.86 -11.06
C ASP A 355 -15.15 -15.93 -11.85
N ARG A 356 -14.58 -15.08 -12.71
CA ARG A 356 -15.36 -14.14 -13.54
C ARG A 356 -16.29 -14.80 -14.55
N ARG A 357 -16.13 -16.11 -14.81
CA ARG A 357 -17.05 -16.93 -15.62
C ARG A 357 -18.30 -17.37 -14.84
N SER A 358 -18.25 -17.31 -13.51
CA SER A 358 -19.31 -17.74 -12.59
C SER A 358 -19.98 -16.57 -11.85
N MET A 359 -19.41 -15.37 -11.91
CA MET A 359 -20.06 -14.13 -11.46
C MET A 359 -21.36 -13.90 -12.23
N THR A 360 -22.45 -13.60 -11.53
CA THR A 360 -23.73 -13.21 -12.16
C THR A 360 -24.03 -11.74 -11.91
N SER A 361 -24.56 -11.05 -12.92
CA SER A 361 -24.97 -9.63 -12.86
C SER A 361 -26.18 -9.37 -11.96
N ASN A 362 -26.72 -10.38 -11.29
CA ASN A 362 -27.96 -10.32 -10.52
C ASN A 362 -27.70 -10.11 -9.01
N GLY A 363 -26.59 -9.45 -8.65
CA GLY A 363 -26.20 -9.18 -7.25
C GLY A 363 -25.83 -10.41 -6.43
N VAL A 364 -25.60 -11.57 -7.06
CA VAL A 364 -25.21 -12.82 -6.39
C VAL A 364 -24.09 -13.51 -7.18
N GLY A 365 -22.89 -12.95 -7.09
CA GLY A 365 -21.66 -13.68 -7.40
C GLY A 365 -21.16 -14.37 -6.13
N SER A 366 -21.33 -15.68 -6.01
CA SER A 366 -20.70 -16.43 -4.92
C SER A 366 -19.19 -16.56 -5.18
N PRO A 367 -18.31 -16.29 -4.20
CA PRO A 367 -16.89 -16.60 -4.34
C PRO A 367 -16.70 -18.12 -4.50
N ILE A 368 -15.65 -18.53 -5.22
CA ILE A 368 -15.24 -19.94 -5.30
C ILE A 368 -14.83 -20.43 -3.91
N TYR A 369 -14.10 -19.58 -3.18
CA TYR A 369 -13.68 -19.87 -1.82
C TYR A 369 -13.56 -18.60 -0.96
N LYS A 370 -13.76 -18.78 0.35
CA LYS A 370 -13.60 -17.76 1.38
C LYS A 370 -12.54 -18.24 2.37
N PHE A 371 -11.43 -17.51 2.44
CA PHE A 371 -10.31 -17.78 3.33
C PHE A 371 -10.49 -17.01 4.64
N GLU A 372 -10.52 -17.73 5.76
CA GLU A 372 -10.72 -17.18 7.10
C GLU A 372 -9.46 -17.45 7.94
N GLY A 373 -8.83 -16.42 8.50
CA GLY A 373 -7.59 -16.60 9.28
C GLY A 373 -6.97 -15.32 9.86
N HIS A 374 -7.19 -14.18 9.20
CA HIS A 374 -6.95 -12.87 9.80
C HIS A 374 -7.98 -12.55 10.90
N LYS A 375 -7.64 -11.58 11.74
CA LYS A 375 -8.39 -11.19 12.96
C LYS A 375 -8.70 -9.68 13.02
N ALA A 376 -8.36 -8.96 11.96
CA ALA A 376 -8.65 -7.56 11.69
C ALA A 376 -8.71 -7.35 10.16
N ALA A 377 -8.98 -6.14 9.69
CA ALA A 377 -9.19 -5.83 8.28
C ALA A 377 -8.00 -6.24 7.39
N VAL A 378 -8.29 -6.84 6.22
CA VAL A 378 -7.27 -7.16 5.21
C VAL A 378 -7.00 -5.93 4.36
N LEU A 379 -5.75 -5.48 4.34
CA LEU A 379 -5.30 -4.22 3.73
C LEU A 379 -4.63 -4.41 2.36
N CYS A 380 -4.04 -5.58 2.11
CA CYS A 380 -3.45 -5.90 0.80
C CYS A 380 -3.57 -7.40 0.50
N VAL A 381 -3.79 -7.73 -0.78
CA VAL A 381 -3.75 -9.10 -1.32
C VAL A 381 -2.95 -9.09 -2.62
N GLN A 382 -2.13 -10.11 -2.87
CA GLN A 382 -1.37 -10.25 -4.12
C GLN A 382 -1.10 -11.72 -4.45
N TRP A 383 -1.38 -12.13 -5.69
CA TRP A 383 -0.95 -13.41 -6.23
C TRP A 383 0.58 -13.48 -6.34
N SER A 384 1.11 -14.70 -6.25
CA SER A 384 2.53 -14.96 -6.53
C SER A 384 2.79 -14.86 -8.04
N PRO A 385 3.85 -14.18 -8.49
CA PRO A 385 4.24 -14.12 -9.90
C PRO A 385 4.82 -15.44 -10.45
N ASP A 386 5.10 -16.40 -9.56
CA ASP A 386 5.74 -17.69 -9.86
C ASP A 386 4.80 -18.89 -9.81
N LYS A 387 3.59 -18.74 -9.22
CA LYS A 387 2.79 -19.85 -8.69
C LYS A 387 1.29 -19.57 -8.79
N SER A 388 0.64 -20.16 -9.79
CA SER A 388 -0.77 -19.95 -10.16
C SER A 388 -1.81 -20.12 -9.05
N SER A 389 -1.55 -20.93 -8.02
CA SER A 389 -2.47 -21.18 -6.91
C SER A 389 -2.15 -20.35 -5.65
N VAL A 390 -1.02 -19.64 -5.61
CA VAL A 390 -0.47 -19.06 -4.37
C VAL A 390 -0.69 -17.55 -4.33
N PHE A 391 -1.07 -17.05 -3.16
CA PHE A 391 -1.19 -15.62 -2.90
C PHE A 391 -0.82 -15.26 -1.47
N GLY A 392 -0.44 -13.99 -1.27
CA GLY A 392 -0.25 -13.37 0.04
C GLY A 392 -1.46 -12.52 0.43
N SER A 393 -1.66 -12.32 1.72
CA SER A 393 -2.56 -11.29 2.26
C SER A 393 -1.99 -10.67 3.53
N SER A 394 -2.10 -9.35 3.68
CA SER A 394 -1.64 -8.59 4.85
C SER A 394 -2.78 -7.81 5.50
N ALA A 395 -2.70 -7.60 6.81
CA ALA A 395 -3.84 -7.07 7.57
C ALA A 395 -3.43 -6.22 8.79
N GLU A 396 -4.44 -5.59 9.38
CA GLU A 396 -4.34 -4.84 10.64
C GLU A 396 -3.94 -5.69 11.86
N ASP A 397 -4.02 -7.03 11.78
CA ASP A 397 -3.63 -7.92 12.89
C ASP A 397 -2.11 -8.13 13.03
N GLY A 398 -1.32 -7.46 12.18
CA GLY A 398 0.14 -7.50 12.16
C GLY A 398 0.72 -8.75 11.49
N LEU A 399 -0.12 -9.54 10.81
CA LEU A 399 0.27 -10.77 10.14
C LEU A 399 0.25 -10.61 8.63
N LEU A 400 1.13 -11.34 7.95
CA LEU A 400 1.08 -11.57 6.51
C LEU A 400 0.99 -13.08 6.27
N ASN A 401 -0.14 -13.52 5.73
CA ASN A 401 -0.45 -14.93 5.47
C ASN A 401 -0.11 -15.30 4.02
N ILE A 402 0.48 -16.48 3.82
CA ILE A 402 0.68 -17.06 2.48
C ILE A 402 -0.18 -18.32 2.35
N TRP A 403 -0.98 -18.31 1.28
CA TRP A 403 -2.02 -19.28 1.00
C TRP A 403 -1.72 -20.01 -0.31
N ASP A 404 -2.17 -21.25 -0.41
CA ASP A 404 -2.15 -22.05 -1.63
C ASP A 404 -3.58 -22.58 -1.84
N TYR A 405 -4.28 -22.03 -2.84
CA TYR A 405 -5.64 -22.42 -3.20
C TYR A 405 -5.73 -23.92 -3.54
N ASP A 406 -4.69 -24.51 -4.13
CA ASP A 406 -4.66 -25.94 -4.45
C ASP A 406 -4.50 -26.82 -3.19
N ARG A 407 -4.21 -26.25 -2.01
CA ARG A 407 -4.26 -26.96 -0.71
C ARG A 407 -5.64 -26.92 -0.06
N VAL A 408 -6.60 -26.16 -0.59
CA VAL A 408 -7.99 -26.16 -0.09
C VAL A 408 -8.62 -27.53 -0.31
N GLY A 409 -9.34 -28.05 0.70
CA GLY A 409 -10.02 -29.34 0.65
C GLY A 409 -9.13 -30.58 0.73
N LYS A 410 -7.82 -30.48 0.51
CA LYS A 410 -6.86 -31.56 0.79
C LYS A 410 -6.82 -31.79 2.32
N LYS A 411 -6.94 -33.05 2.75
CA LYS A 411 -6.88 -33.39 4.18
C LYS A 411 -5.44 -33.18 4.69
N SER A 412 -5.25 -32.25 5.62
CA SER A 412 -4.02 -32.20 6.41
C SER A 412 -3.93 -33.48 7.26
N GLU A 413 -2.85 -34.25 7.11
CA GLU A 413 -2.60 -35.44 7.93
C GLU A 413 -2.27 -35.08 9.38
N ARG A 414 -1.84 -33.84 9.63
CA ARG A 414 -1.56 -33.30 10.96
C ARG A 414 -2.82 -32.57 11.45
N GLY A 415 -3.38 -33.04 12.58
CA GLY A 415 -4.64 -32.55 13.17
C GLY A 415 -4.61 -31.14 13.78
N SER A 416 -3.90 -30.21 13.14
CA SER A 416 -3.87 -28.80 13.50
C SER A 416 -5.15 -28.09 13.07
N LYS A 417 -5.54 -27.04 13.80
CA LYS A 417 -6.66 -26.14 13.44
C LYS A 417 -6.19 -24.99 12.53
N THR A 418 -5.34 -25.29 11.56
CA THR A 418 -4.94 -24.33 10.52
C THR A 418 -6.09 -24.10 9.54
N PRO A 419 -6.35 -22.86 9.13
CA PRO A 419 -7.22 -22.56 7.99
C PRO A 419 -6.85 -23.36 6.74
N ALA A 420 -7.85 -23.67 5.90
CA ALA A 420 -7.61 -24.31 4.62
C ALA A 420 -6.79 -23.40 3.69
N GLY A 421 -5.85 -23.97 2.94
CA GLY A 421 -4.94 -23.23 2.06
C GLY A 421 -3.79 -22.51 2.75
N LEU A 422 -3.92 -22.10 4.02
CA LEU A 422 -2.83 -21.44 4.76
C LEU A 422 -1.67 -22.40 5.00
N PHE A 423 -0.48 -22.07 4.50
CA PHE A 423 0.72 -22.88 4.74
C PHE A 423 1.91 -22.09 5.33
N PHE A 424 1.90 -20.76 5.27
CA PHE A 424 2.86 -19.91 6.00
C PHE A 424 2.18 -18.67 6.60
N GLN A 425 2.69 -18.23 7.76
CA GLN A 425 2.25 -17.01 8.44
C GLN A 425 3.48 -16.24 8.93
N HIS A 426 3.77 -15.12 8.28
CA HIS A 426 4.76 -14.17 8.74
C HIS A 426 4.18 -13.35 9.91
N ALA A 427 4.90 -13.34 11.03
CA ALA A 427 4.53 -12.65 12.27
C ALA A 427 5.69 -11.77 12.80
N GLY A 428 6.52 -11.25 11.88
CA GLY A 428 7.66 -10.40 12.21
C GLY A 428 7.32 -8.94 12.44
N HIS A 429 6.20 -8.45 11.91
CA HIS A 429 5.72 -7.10 12.21
C HIS A 429 5.09 -7.04 13.61
N ARG A 430 5.05 -5.84 14.21
CA ARG A 430 4.47 -5.60 15.55
C ARG A 430 3.17 -4.79 15.50
N ASP A 431 2.79 -4.36 14.32
CA ASP A 431 1.66 -3.48 14.04
C ASP A 431 1.15 -3.78 12.62
N LYS A 432 0.05 -3.15 12.21
CA LYS A 432 -0.63 -3.39 10.92
C LYS A 432 0.32 -3.44 9.71
N VAL A 433 0.17 -4.43 8.84
CA VAL A 433 1.01 -4.60 7.64
C VAL A 433 0.30 -3.99 6.43
N VAL A 434 0.73 -2.79 6.04
CA VAL A 434 0.02 -1.87 5.14
C VAL A 434 0.36 -2.02 3.66
N ASP A 435 1.51 -2.63 3.34
CA ASP A 435 1.84 -3.05 1.98
C ASP A 435 2.83 -4.21 1.99
N PHE A 436 2.85 -4.96 0.89
CA PHE A 436 3.91 -5.90 0.59
C PHE A 436 4.10 -6.03 -0.93
N HIS A 437 5.23 -6.59 -1.37
CA HIS A 437 5.42 -6.99 -2.76
C HIS A 437 6.23 -8.27 -2.89
N TRP A 438 5.77 -9.19 -3.74
CA TRP A 438 6.53 -10.33 -4.22
C TRP A 438 7.70 -9.88 -5.10
N ASN A 439 8.84 -10.57 -5.02
CA ASN A 439 9.95 -10.35 -5.94
C ASN A 439 9.81 -11.24 -7.17
N GLU A 440 9.71 -10.65 -8.36
CA GLU A 440 9.63 -11.35 -9.65
C GLU A 440 10.95 -12.03 -10.08
N LEU A 441 12.08 -11.67 -9.46
CA LEU A 441 13.42 -12.15 -9.84
C LEU A 441 13.98 -13.24 -8.93
N GLU A 442 13.56 -13.28 -7.66
CA GLU A 442 14.10 -14.16 -6.62
C GLU A 442 12.92 -14.83 -5.88
N PRO A 443 12.43 -16.00 -6.38
CA PRO A 443 11.18 -16.62 -5.93
C PRO A 443 11.06 -16.78 -4.41
N TRP A 444 9.83 -16.65 -3.93
CA TRP A 444 9.46 -16.64 -2.50
C TRP A 444 10.01 -15.49 -1.65
N THR A 445 10.78 -14.56 -2.25
CA THR A 445 11.22 -13.34 -1.56
C THR A 445 10.09 -12.30 -1.57
N ILE A 446 9.78 -11.75 -0.39
CA ILE A 446 8.78 -10.70 -0.18
C ILE A 446 9.45 -9.50 0.49
N VAL A 447 9.03 -8.29 0.12
CA VAL A 447 9.20 -7.09 0.94
C VAL A 447 7.86 -6.73 1.58
N SER A 448 7.84 -6.34 2.85
CA SER A 448 6.63 -5.92 3.57
C SER A 448 6.91 -4.76 4.51
N VAL A 449 5.94 -3.86 4.67
CA VAL A 449 6.01 -2.69 5.57
C VAL A 449 4.86 -2.68 6.57
N SER A 450 5.18 -2.33 7.82
CA SER A 450 4.18 -1.96 8.83
C SER A 450 4.34 -0.50 9.24
N ASP A 451 3.20 0.18 9.38
CA ASP A 451 3.10 1.48 10.05
C ASP A 451 2.90 1.22 11.54
N ASN A 452 3.85 1.71 12.35
CA ASN A 452 3.90 1.50 13.80
C ASN A 452 3.59 2.79 14.58
N CYS A 453 2.77 3.71 14.04
CA CYS A 453 2.56 5.08 14.56
C CYS A 453 2.25 5.21 16.06
N GLU A 454 1.59 4.23 16.70
CA GLU A 454 1.31 4.27 18.15
C GLU A 454 2.48 3.77 19.02
N SER A 455 3.54 3.23 18.40
CA SER A 455 4.77 2.82 19.07
C SER A 455 5.74 4.00 19.17
N SER A 456 6.01 4.46 20.39
CA SER A 456 6.65 5.76 20.70
C SER A 456 8.15 5.89 20.37
N ARG A 457 8.68 5.20 19.35
CA ARG A 457 10.10 5.21 18.96
C ARG A 457 10.43 5.13 17.45
N GLY A 458 9.46 5.07 16.54
CA GLY A 458 9.73 5.11 15.10
C GLY A 458 8.50 4.82 14.26
N GLY A 459 8.52 5.24 12.99
CA GLY A 459 7.36 5.18 12.10
C GLY A 459 6.96 3.79 11.61
N GLY A 460 7.85 2.80 11.62
CA GLY A 460 7.51 1.49 11.04
C GLY A 460 8.60 0.43 11.12
N THR A 461 8.33 -0.75 10.57
CA THR A 461 9.37 -1.69 10.15
C THR A 461 9.19 -2.09 8.69
N LEU A 462 10.30 -2.01 7.96
CA LEU A 462 10.48 -2.63 6.64
C LEU A 462 11.13 -3.99 6.86
N GLN A 463 10.53 -5.05 6.33
CA GLN A 463 11.12 -6.39 6.34
C GLN A 463 11.25 -6.92 4.92
N ILE A 464 12.36 -7.59 4.66
CA ILE A 464 12.62 -8.29 3.40
C ILE A 464 12.96 -9.72 3.80
N TRP A 465 12.21 -10.70 3.29
CA TRP A 465 12.27 -12.05 3.80
C TRP A 465 11.92 -13.10 2.74
N GLN A 466 12.49 -14.29 2.92
CA GLN A 466 12.24 -15.48 2.11
C GLN A 466 11.90 -16.61 3.09
N MET A 467 10.72 -17.20 2.97
CA MET A 467 10.32 -18.35 3.81
C MET A 467 11.20 -19.56 3.50
N SER A 468 11.44 -20.43 4.49
CA SER A 468 12.36 -21.54 4.31
C SER A 468 11.88 -22.57 3.28
N ASP A 469 12.79 -23.09 2.46
CA ASP A 469 12.48 -24.04 1.38
C ASP A 469 11.78 -25.33 1.88
N LEU A 470 12.11 -25.73 3.11
CA LEU A 470 11.50 -26.81 3.89
C LEU A 470 9.97 -26.68 4.08
N ILE A 471 9.39 -25.51 3.78
CA ILE A 471 7.97 -25.18 4.00
C ILE A 471 7.15 -25.29 2.69
N TYR A 472 7.75 -24.97 1.54
CA TYR A 472 7.05 -24.95 0.25
C TYR A 472 7.42 -26.11 -0.70
N ARG A 473 8.61 -26.71 -0.56
CA ARG A 473 9.05 -27.83 -1.43
C ARG A 473 8.30 -29.12 -1.11
N PRO A 474 8.22 -30.08 -2.07
CA PRO A 474 7.69 -31.42 -1.80
C PRO A 474 8.50 -32.17 -0.74
N GLU A 475 7.82 -32.84 0.19
CA GLU A 475 8.45 -33.55 1.32
C GLU A 475 9.46 -34.62 0.85
N ASP A 476 9.13 -35.36 -0.22
CA ASP A 476 10.03 -36.36 -0.82
C ASP A 476 11.35 -35.75 -1.35
N GLU A 477 11.30 -34.54 -1.94
CA GLU A 477 12.51 -33.86 -2.44
C GLU A 477 13.41 -33.41 -1.28
N VAL A 478 12.81 -32.78 -0.27
CA VAL A 478 13.51 -32.27 0.93
C VAL A 478 14.16 -33.42 1.70
N LEU A 479 13.45 -34.55 1.88
CA LEU A 479 14.00 -35.75 2.51
C LEU A 479 15.13 -36.37 1.67
N THR A 480 14.96 -36.45 0.34
CA THR A 480 16.00 -36.94 -0.57
C THR A 480 17.26 -36.06 -0.56
N GLU A 481 17.10 -34.74 -0.39
CA GLU A 481 18.19 -33.77 -0.18
C GLU A 481 18.91 -34.03 1.15
N LEU A 482 18.17 -34.09 2.25
CA LEU A 482 18.68 -34.25 3.61
C LEU A 482 19.50 -35.54 3.78
N GLU A 483 19.05 -36.65 3.20
CA GLU A 483 19.75 -37.94 3.25
C GLU A 483 21.14 -37.89 2.58
N LYS A 484 21.38 -37.00 1.59
CA LYS A 484 22.73 -36.78 1.02
C LYS A 484 23.67 -36.27 2.11
N PHE A 485 23.26 -35.21 2.81
CA PHE A 485 24.06 -34.53 3.83
C PHE A 485 24.17 -35.30 5.14
N LYS A 486 23.21 -36.17 5.46
CA LYS A 486 23.25 -37.08 6.62
C LYS A 486 24.55 -37.91 6.68
N SER A 487 25.06 -38.33 5.52
CA SER A 487 26.36 -39.02 5.43
C SER A 487 27.54 -38.12 5.82
N HIS A 488 27.48 -36.83 5.43
CA HIS A 488 28.49 -35.83 5.74
C HIS A 488 28.52 -35.48 7.24
N VAL A 489 27.37 -35.38 7.90
CA VAL A 489 27.26 -35.13 9.35
C VAL A 489 28.02 -36.18 10.16
N LEU A 490 27.95 -37.45 9.77
CA LEU A 490 28.71 -38.54 10.42
C LEU A 490 30.22 -38.43 10.17
N LEU A 491 30.64 -37.95 9.00
CA LEU A 491 32.05 -37.76 8.64
C LEU A 491 32.68 -36.54 9.33
N CYS A 492 31.89 -35.51 9.67
CA CYS A 492 32.36 -34.36 10.46
C CYS A 492 32.85 -34.75 11.86
N ALA A 493 32.39 -35.87 12.43
CA ALA A 493 32.88 -36.42 13.69
C ALA A 493 34.21 -37.20 13.53
N SER A 494 34.65 -37.49 12.31
CA SER A 494 35.83 -38.33 12.01
C SER A 494 37.09 -37.56 11.62
N LYS A 495 37.46 -36.55 12.43
CA LYS A 495 38.84 -36.05 12.50
C LYS A 495 39.32 -36.03 13.96
N PRO A 496 40.40 -36.76 14.31
CA PRO A 496 41.03 -36.70 15.63
C PRO A 496 41.89 -35.45 15.82
#